data_AF-K2G7S4-F1
#
_entry.id   AF-K2G7S4-F1
#
_cell.length_a   1.000
_cell.length_b   1.000
_cell.length_c   1.000
_cell.angle_alpha   90.00
_cell.angle_beta   90.00
_cell.angle_gamma   90.00
#
_symmetry.space_group_name_H-M   'P 1'
#
loop_
_entity.id
_entity.type
_entity.pdbx_description
1 polymer ?
#
loop_
_entity_poly.entity_id
_entity_poly.type
_entity_poly.pdbx_seq_one_letter_code
_entity_poly.pdbx_strand_id
1 'polypeptide(L)'
;MRKKYIRNKKDFYFIKAIKSIWAFNLILILYYVSTIYWLQFIKSSVLEYSNVVSDKFDWTTYPIAYVPNWLKSKNTNKSLEFEDEKFSIEDFVEIPKYDTDLLSDDSWKNKDAIMARYEYPVVYMWSYRLNYIEFDGSHPWIDIRAPIWTPVLSIANWVVIKTKHAENWDWKYVIIRHDNVNVDWSIETLYSNYLHLSEIFAVEWTKIKKWEILWKVWMTWITTTPHLHLQIDKKVAPFHPFWPYTFKEASSISLDFFSAVNVWLWKENAIAMTTHPLEFVQDNINSVNSFNSAWEDLTISDQIQTSTNEVQKNLWPQVWIKTNTVATISNVNSVITNVKPVEIQPKKLENWQIFYDIPLNSKFYNATKYLHGAWITKWYSNWNFWVNDSISRWEALIFIFKTYNIKLDSNTKLTFRDIDNNSFIAPYLRKALDLWFISANPKFRQDDKVTRAEFITMLIKASWKPINTSTVWYFKDIKNTDWYTPYANTFVKLFPSWANWWQFQPNSLFNRWQISLILYAVKKS
;
A
#
# COMPACT_ATOMS: atom_id res chain seq x y z
N MET A 1 79.76 -5.91 13.93
CA MET A 1 78.95 -4.68 14.06
C MET A 1 77.49 -5.05 14.38
N ARG A 2 77.02 -4.82 15.60
CA ARG A 2 75.57 -4.78 15.92
C ARG A 2 75.32 -3.56 16.80
N LYS A 3 74.81 -2.47 16.22
CA LYS A 3 74.40 -1.26 16.95
C LYS A 3 73.10 -1.56 17.70
N LYS A 4 73.14 -1.44 19.03
CA LYS A 4 72.00 -1.54 19.95
C LYS A 4 71.26 -0.20 19.93
N TYR A 5 70.05 -0.15 19.38
CA TYR A 5 69.21 1.05 19.41
C TYR A 5 68.70 1.26 20.84
N ILE A 6 69.16 2.33 21.50
CA ILE A 6 68.62 2.81 22.77
C ILE A 6 67.36 3.62 22.42
N ARG A 7 66.17 3.07 22.72
CA ARG A 7 64.89 3.78 22.59
C ARG A 7 64.83 4.86 23.67
N ASN A 8 64.66 6.11 23.27
CA ASN A 8 64.80 7.27 24.13
C ASN A 8 63.65 7.32 25.16
N LYS A 9 63.95 7.53 26.45
CA LYS A 9 62.97 7.47 27.56
C LYS A 9 61.81 8.47 27.37
N LYS A 10 62.06 9.57 26.65
CA LYS A 10 61.06 10.59 26.28
C LYS A 10 59.97 10.06 25.34
N ASP A 11 60.32 9.20 24.38
CA ASP A 11 59.36 8.63 23.42
C ASP A 11 58.36 7.71 24.12
N PHE A 12 58.80 7.02 25.17
CA PHE A 12 57.93 6.16 25.98
C PHE A 12 56.87 6.97 26.75
N TYR A 13 57.26 8.10 27.35
CA TYR A 13 56.31 8.99 28.05
C TYR A 13 55.33 9.67 27.09
N PHE A 14 55.79 10.04 25.89
CA PHE A 14 54.95 10.63 24.86
C PHE A 14 53.88 9.66 24.34
N ILE A 15 54.25 8.40 24.08
CA ILE A 15 53.30 7.36 23.66
C ILE A 15 52.29 7.04 24.78
N LYS A 16 52.71 7.07 26.04
CA LYS A 16 51.82 6.86 27.19
C LYS A 16 50.78 7.97 27.31
N ALA A 17 51.18 9.23 27.16
CA ALA A 17 50.27 10.38 27.18
C ALA A 17 49.24 10.34 26.05
N ILE A 18 49.66 9.99 24.82
CA ILE A 18 48.76 9.85 23.68
C ILE A 18 47.71 8.75 23.94
N LYS A 19 48.11 7.60 24.49
CA LYS A 19 47.16 6.52 24.84
C LYS A 19 46.13 6.97 25.88
N SER A 20 46.55 7.75 26.87
CA SER A 20 45.64 8.30 27.88
C SER A 20 44.63 9.28 27.27
N ILE A 21 45.04 10.12 26.33
CA ILE A 21 44.14 11.04 25.62
C ILE A 21 43.12 10.26 24.76
N TRP A 22 43.56 9.23 24.04
CA TRP A 22 42.65 8.38 23.25
C TRP A 22 41.65 7.63 24.13
N ALA A 23 42.08 7.12 25.28
CA ALA A 23 41.18 6.47 26.24
C ALA A 23 40.15 7.45 26.80
N PHE A 24 40.55 8.69 27.11
CA PHE A 24 39.64 9.72 27.60
C PHE A 24 38.62 10.15 26.53
N ASN A 25 39.05 10.33 25.28
CA ASN A 25 38.15 10.62 24.16
C ASN A 25 37.16 9.48 23.89
N LEU A 26 37.59 8.22 24.02
CA LEU A 26 36.70 7.07 23.90
C LEU A 26 35.61 7.09 24.99
N ILE A 27 35.98 7.40 26.25
CA ILE A 27 35.03 7.53 27.35
C ILE A 27 34.04 8.67 27.11
N LEU A 28 34.50 9.81 26.60
CA LEU A 28 33.65 10.94 26.22
C LEU A 28 32.67 10.59 25.09
N ILE A 29 33.13 9.85 24.07
CA ILE A 29 32.27 9.36 22.98
C ILE A 29 31.23 8.38 23.53
N LEU A 30 31.63 7.44 24.39
CA LEU A 30 30.70 6.49 25.02
C LEU A 30 29.69 7.20 25.93
N TYR A 31 30.11 8.24 26.66
CA TYR A 31 29.22 9.08 27.47
C TYR A 31 28.25 9.89 26.60
N TYR A 32 28.72 10.48 25.50
CA TYR A 32 27.88 11.22 24.55
C TYR A 32 26.88 10.30 23.84
N VAL A 33 27.31 9.11 23.42
CA VAL A 33 26.45 8.11 22.79
C VAL A 33 25.41 7.55 23.77
N SER A 34 25.81 7.28 25.03
CA SER A 34 24.88 6.81 26.06
C SER A 34 23.86 7.86 26.47
N THR A 35 24.24 9.14 26.54
CA THR A 35 23.33 10.20 26.96
C THR A 35 22.35 10.64 25.87
N ILE A 36 22.75 10.63 24.59
CA ILE A 36 21.89 11.10 23.49
C ILE A 36 21.07 9.96 22.90
N TYR A 37 21.69 8.82 22.60
CA TYR A 37 21.01 7.74 21.88
C TYR A 37 20.39 6.72 22.83
N TRP A 38 21.05 6.40 23.94
CA TRP A 38 20.60 5.31 24.82
C TRP A 38 19.45 5.74 25.75
N LEU A 39 19.45 6.98 26.24
CA LEU A 39 18.32 7.52 27.04
C LEU A 39 17.06 7.77 26.20
N GLN A 40 17.18 8.18 24.93
CA GLN A 40 16.02 8.27 24.02
C GLN A 40 15.44 6.88 23.70
N PHE A 41 16.30 5.88 23.54
CA PHE A 41 15.89 4.50 23.23
C PHE A 41 15.20 3.77 24.40
N ILE A 42 15.52 4.15 25.65
CA ILE A 42 14.88 3.59 26.85
C ILE A 42 13.56 4.31 27.19
N LYS A 43 13.44 5.62 26.95
CA LYS A 43 12.14 6.31 27.02
C LYS A 43 11.16 5.86 25.93
N SER A 44 11.67 5.46 24.77
CA SER A 44 10.87 4.82 23.72
C SER A 44 10.64 3.32 23.94
N SER A 45 11.06 2.74 25.08
CA SER A 45 10.80 1.33 25.37
C SER A 45 9.32 1.16 25.73
N VAL A 46 8.73 0.08 25.21
CA VAL A 46 7.33 -0.37 25.22
C VAL A 46 6.55 -0.22 26.56
N LEU A 47 7.22 0.14 27.65
CA LEU A 47 6.66 0.28 29.00
C LEU A 47 6.12 1.68 29.34
N GLU A 48 6.63 2.79 28.77
CA GLU A 48 6.09 4.14 29.07
C GLU A 48 4.71 4.37 28.41
N TYR A 49 4.49 3.77 27.24
CA TYR A 49 3.27 4.01 26.43
C TYR A 49 2.14 3.00 26.68
N SER A 50 2.40 1.88 27.36
CA SER A 50 1.36 0.88 27.66
C SER A 50 0.26 1.42 28.59
N ASN A 51 0.50 2.54 29.28
CA ASN A 51 -0.44 3.18 30.22
C ASN A 51 -1.22 4.36 29.61
N VAL A 52 -1.03 4.69 28.32
CA VAL A 52 -1.81 5.75 27.68
C VAL A 52 -3.24 5.24 27.51
N VAL A 53 -4.17 5.83 28.27
CA VAL A 53 -5.61 5.54 28.18
C VAL A 53 -6.27 6.59 27.28
N SER A 54 -7.19 6.13 26.44
CA SER A 54 -7.99 7.02 25.61
C SER A 54 -8.85 7.98 26.42
N ASP A 55 -9.27 9.07 25.76
CA ASP A 55 -10.32 9.92 26.31
C ASP A 55 -11.64 9.15 26.36
N LYS A 56 -12.58 9.59 27.20
CA LYS A 56 -13.84 8.89 27.40
C LYS A 56 -14.59 8.74 26.06
N PHE A 57 -15.08 7.52 25.81
CA PHE A 57 -16.04 7.29 24.73
C PHE A 57 -17.27 8.15 24.91
N ASP A 58 -17.66 8.85 23.86
CA ASP A 58 -18.87 9.66 23.81
C ASP A 58 -19.84 9.13 22.75
N TRP A 59 -19.49 9.27 21.49
CA TRP A 59 -20.31 8.93 20.33
C TRP A 59 -19.42 8.78 19.08
N THR A 60 -19.93 8.21 18.00
CA THR A 60 -19.19 7.89 16.78
C THR A 60 -19.53 8.80 15.60
N THR A 61 -18.63 8.87 14.63
CA THR A 61 -18.89 9.48 13.31
C THR A 61 -18.50 8.53 12.19
N TYR A 62 -19.02 8.75 10.98
CA TYR A 62 -18.54 8.06 9.80
C TYR A 62 -17.06 8.40 9.54
N PRO A 63 -16.27 7.41 9.08
CA PRO A 63 -14.87 7.64 8.76
C PRO A 63 -14.67 8.50 7.50
N ILE A 64 -15.72 8.70 6.69
CA ILE A 64 -15.74 9.55 5.50
C ILE A 64 -17.06 10.33 5.55
N ALA A 65 -16.99 11.66 5.43
CA ALA A 65 -18.18 12.51 5.53
C ALA A 65 -18.90 12.70 4.19
N TYR A 66 -18.12 12.88 3.11
CA TYR A 66 -18.65 13.19 1.78
C TYR A 66 -18.02 12.30 0.73
N VAL A 67 -18.84 11.88 -0.23
CA VAL A 67 -18.46 10.99 -1.33
C VAL A 67 -19.03 11.51 -2.64
N PRO A 68 -18.39 11.22 -3.79
CA PRO A 68 -18.96 11.57 -5.07
C PRO A 68 -20.35 10.96 -5.24
N ASN A 69 -21.27 11.73 -5.80
CA ASN A 69 -22.57 11.22 -6.22
C ASN A 69 -22.37 10.20 -7.35
N TRP A 70 -22.41 8.91 -7.00
CA TRP A 70 -22.12 7.81 -7.92
C TRP A 70 -23.17 7.64 -9.02
N LEU A 71 -24.34 8.29 -8.89
CA LEU A 71 -25.36 8.33 -9.94
C LEU A 71 -24.91 9.14 -11.17
N LYS A 72 -23.90 9.99 -11.02
CA LYS A 72 -23.28 10.72 -12.12
C LYS A 72 -22.17 9.86 -12.70
N SER A 73 -22.32 9.39 -13.94
CA SER A 73 -21.34 8.49 -14.60
C SER A 73 -19.90 9.03 -14.58
N LYS A 74 -19.72 10.35 -14.76
CA LYS A 74 -18.41 11.01 -14.66
C LYS A 74 -17.70 10.78 -13.33
N ASN A 75 -18.45 10.63 -12.23
CA ASN A 75 -17.91 10.44 -10.89
C ASN A 75 -17.47 8.98 -10.64
N THR A 76 -17.88 8.03 -11.48
CA THR A 76 -17.59 6.60 -11.26
C THR A 76 -16.20 6.17 -11.72
N ASN A 77 -15.41 7.07 -12.33
CA ASN A 77 -14.05 6.78 -12.77
C ASN A 77 -13.12 6.58 -11.55
N LYS A 78 -12.57 5.37 -11.45
CA LYS A 78 -11.71 4.93 -10.34
C LYS A 78 -10.33 5.59 -10.31
N SER A 79 -9.93 6.29 -11.37
CA SER A 79 -8.65 7.03 -11.41
C SER A 79 -8.76 8.45 -10.88
N LEU A 80 -9.96 8.90 -10.50
CA LEU A 80 -10.15 10.26 -9.98
C LEU A 80 -9.60 10.36 -8.56
N GLU A 81 -8.86 11.44 -8.34
CA GLU A 81 -8.40 11.85 -7.03
C GLU A 81 -9.43 12.78 -6.37
N PHE A 82 -9.47 12.80 -5.04
CA PHE A 82 -10.41 13.62 -4.27
C PHE A 82 -10.34 15.12 -4.64
N GLU A 83 -9.13 15.60 -4.95
CA GLU A 83 -8.85 17.00 -5.32
C GLU A 83 -8.75 17.19 -6.86
N ASP A 84 -9.17 16.21 -7.67
CA ASP A 84 -9.13 16.29 -9.13
C ASP A 84 -10.04 17.43 -9.64
N GLU A 85 -9.51 18.31 -10.50
CA GLU A 85 -10.22 19.48 -11.06
C GLU A 85 -11.54 19.14 -11.78
N LYS A 86 -11.76 17.85 -12.12
CA LYS A 86 -13.00 17.37 -12.70
C LYS A 86 -14.16 17.29 -11.70
N PHE A 87 -13.88 17.29 -10.40
CA PHE A 87 -14.90 17.38 -9.38
C PHE A 87 -15.27 18.84 -9.08
N SER A 88 -16.58 19.08 -9.02
CA SER A 88 -17.16 20.29 -8.44
C SER A 88 -17.74 19.97 -7.06
N ILE A 89 -17.95 20.97 -6.21
CA ILE A 89 -18.51 20.76 -4.87
C ILE A 89 -19.90 20.10 -4.94
N GLU A 90 -20.67 20.39 -5.99
CA GLU A 90 -22.00 19.81 -6.26
C GLU A 90 -21.93 18.35 -6.73
N ASP A 91 -20.73 17.83 -6.98
CA ASP A 91 -20.52 16.40 -7.26
C ASP A 91 -20.40 15.56 -6.01
N PHE A 92 -20.25 16.17 -4.83
CA PHE A 92 -20.21 15.45 -3.56
C PHE A 92 -21.57 15.48 -2.86
N VAL A 93 -21.89 14.37 -2.22
CA VAL A 93 -23.06 14.19 -1.34
C VAL A 93 -22.56 13.66 0.00
N GLU A 94 -23.35 13.86 1.05
CA GLU A 94 -23.10 13.18 2.32
C GLU A 94 -23.07 11.66 2.08
N ILE A 95 -22.20 10.96 2.80
CA ILE A 95 -22.12 9.51 2.70
C ILE A 95 -23.51 8.89 2.93
N PRO A 96 -24.02 8.04 2.01
CA PRO A 96 -25.32 7.42 2.20
C PRO A 96 -25.28 6.53 3.44
N LYS A 97 -26.38 6.47 4.20
CA LYS A 97 -26.48 5.57 5.34
C LYS A 97 -26.27 4.12 4.89
N TYR A 98 -25.56 3.34 5.70
CA TYR A 98 -25.48 1.90 5.51
C TYR A 98 -26.80 1.26 5.94
N ASP A 99 -27.54 0.76 4.95
CA ASP A 99 -28.89 0.23 5.08
C ASP A 99 -29.00 -1.07 4.27
N THR A 100 -29.20 -2.18 4.97
CA THR A 100 -29.25 -3.52 4.38
C THR A 100 -30.46 -3.73 3.47
N ASP A 101 -31.58 -3.05 3.72
CA ASP A 101 -32.76 -3.11 2.85
C ASP A 101 -32.43 -2.46 1.49
N LEU A 102 -31.79 -1.29 1.51
CA LEU A 102 -31.32 -0.62 0.28
C LEU A 102 -30.22 -1.44 -0.44
N LEU A 103 -29.28 -2.03 0.30
CA LEU A 103 -28.19 -2.83 -0.28
C LEU A 103 -28.71 -4.13 -0.92
N SER A 104 -29.78 -4.70 -0.38
CA SER A 104 -30.43 -5.91 -0.91
C SER A 104 -31.23 -5.66 -2.20
N ASP A 105 -31.67 -4.42 -2.45
CA ASP A 105 -32.41 -4.05 -3.66
C ASP A 105 -31.52 -4.12 -4.92
N ASP A 106 -31.71 -5.17 -5.72
CA ASP A 106 -31.01 -5.41 -6.97
C ASP A 106 -31.82 -4.98 -8.21
N SER A 107 -32.92 -4.24 -8.03
CA SER A 107 -33.82 -3.86 -9.11
C SER A 107 -33.20 -2.87 -10.11
N TRP A 108 -32.11 -2.20 -9.73
CA TRP A 108 -31.47 -1.10 -10.48
C TRP A 108 -32.44 0.05 -10.82
N LYS A 109 -33.52 0.21 -10.03
CA LYS A 109 -34.52 1.29 -10.20
C LYS A 109 -34.48 2.31 -9.08
N ASN A 110 -34.24 1.86 -7.85
CA ASN A 110 -34.14 2.72 -6.69
C ASN A 110 -32.76 3.42 -6.71
N LYS A 111 -32.77 4.75 -6.84
CA LYS A 111 -31.54 5.55 -6.89
C LYS A 111 -30.74 5.48 -5.59
N ASP A 112 -31.42 5.38 -4.46
CA ASP A 112 -30.76 5.30 -3.15
C ASP A 112 -30.09 3.93 -2.97
N ALA A 113 -30.73 2.86 -3.45
CA ALA A 113 -30.13 1.52 -3.50
C ALA A 113 -28.90 1.48 -4.43
N ILE A 114 -28.98 2.08 -5.61
CA ILE A 114 -27.83 2.20 -6.51
C ILE A 114 -26.71 2.98 -5.82
N MET A 115 -27.02 4.11 -5.20
CA MET A 115 -26.04 4.94 -4.51
C MET A 115 -25.35 4.15 -3.38
N ALA A 116 -26.12 3.46 -2.53
CA ALA A 116 -25.62 2.64 -1.43
C ALA A 116 -24.72 1.48 -1.92
N ARG A 117 -25.10 0.78 -3.00
CA ARG A 117 -24.28 -0.32 -3.56
C ARG A 117 -22.97 0.15 -4.18
N TYR A 118 -22.95 1.34 -4.77
CA TYR A 118 -21.71 1.95 -5.24
C TYR A 118 -20.80 2.35 -4.07
N GLU A 119 -21.40 2.85 -2.98
CA GLU A 119 -20.68 3.27 -1.78
C GLU A 119 -20.10 2.09 -1.00
N TYR A 120 -20.88 1.03 -0.82
CA TYR A 120 -20.51 -0.14 0.01
C TYR A 120 -20.36 -1.40 -0.84
N PRO A 121 -19.29 -1.52 -1.66
CA PRO A 121 -19.10 -2.67 -2.56
C PRO A 121 -18.87 -4.00 -1.84
N VAL A 122 -18.50 -3.97 -0.56
CA VAL A 122 -18.35 -5.15 0.30
C VAL A 122 -19.06 -4.87 1.62
N VAL A 123 -20.08 -5.67 1.93
CA VAL A 123 -20.85 -5.60 3.18
C VAL A 123 -20.21 -6.44 4.29
N TYR A 124 -20.72 -6.35 5.51
CA TYR A 124 -20.14 -7.10 6.63
C TYR A 124 -20.31 -8.62 6.47
N MET A 125 -19.27 -9.39 6.77
CA MET A 125 -19.25 -10.86 6.68
C MET A 125 -19.64 -11.38 5.29
N TRP A 126 -19.22 -10.68 4.26
CA TRP A 126 -19.66 -10.93 2.89
C TRP A 126 -18.85 -12.01 2.16
N SER A 127 -19.43 -12.53 1.07
CA SER A 127 -18.76 -13.40 0.09
C SER A 127 -18.55 -12.69 -1.23
N TYR A 128 -17.50 -13.00 -1.98
CA TYR A 128 -17.19 -12.38 -3.29
C TYR A 128 -18.16 -12.75 -4.43
N ARG A 129 -19.45 -12.97 -4.14
CA ARG A 129 -20.51 -13.40 -5.06
C ARG A 129 -21.36 -12.25 -5.62
N LEU A 130 -21.09 -11.00 -5.25
CA LEU A 130 -21.82 -9.80 -5.75
C LEU A 130 -23.31 -9.76 -5.37
N ASN A 131 -23.69 -10.37 -4.23
CA ASN A 131 -25.09 -10.46 -3.78
C ASN A 131 -25.49 -9.42 -2.71
N TYR A 132 -24.54 -8.70 -2.10
CA TYR A 132 -24.78 -7.73 -1.01
C TYR A 132 -25.55 -8.32 0.19
N ILE A 133 -25.39 -9.63 0.45
CA ILE A 133 -26.00 -10.31 1.60
C ILE A 133 -24.98 -10.38 2.72
N GLU A 134 -25.29 -9.74 3.85
CA GLU A 134 -24.45 -9.86 5.05
C GLU A 134 -24.40 -11.29 5.55
N PHE A 135 -23.29 -11.62 6.20
CA PHE A 135 -23.06 -12.96 6.72
C PHE A 135 -23.07 -14.05 5.63
N ASP A 136 -22.99 -13.75 4.34
CA ASP A 136 -22.90 -14.76 3.27
C ASP A 136 -21.48 -15.36 3.10
N GLY A 137 -20.50 -14.89 3.87
CA GLY A 137 -19.12 -15.37 3.85
C GLY A 137 -18.40 -15.11 5.17
N SER A 138 -17.06 -15.07 5.10
CA SER A 138 -16.19 -14.89 6.26
C SER A 138 -15.30 -13.65 6.15
N HIS A 139 -15.67 -12.64 5.36
CA HIS A 139 -14.91 -11.39 5.22
C HIS A 139 -15.34 -10.37 6.31
N PRO A 140 -14.55 -10.13 7.36
CA PRO A 140 -15.02 -9.39 8.54
C PRO A 140 -15.12 -7.87 8.39
N TRP A 141 -14.82 -7.31 7.22
CA TRP A 141 -14.67 -5.88 6.99
C TRP A 141 -15.76 -5.35 6.05
N ILE A 142 -15.97 -4.04 6.11
CA ILE A 142 -16.75 -3.28 5.13
C ILE A 142 -15.81 -2.44 4.28
N ASP A 143 -16.00 -2.48 2.96
CA ASP A 143 -15.31 -1.58 2.04
C ASP A 143 -16.21 -0.35 1.79
N ILE A 144 -15.67 0.85 1.99
CA ILE A 144 -16.32 2.14 1.80
C ILE A 144 -15.62 2.85 0.63
N ARG A 145 -16.27 2.88 -0.52
CA ARG A 145 -15.71 3.41 -1.76
C ARG A 145 -15.52 4.91 -1.64
N ALA A 146 -14.31 5.38 -1.92
CA ALA A 146 -14.04 6.80 -2.01
C ALA A 146 -12.85 7.08 -2.93
N PRO A 147 -12.78 8.24 -3.60
CA PRO A 147 -11.63 8.62 -4.42
C PRO A 147 -10.30 8.47 -3.68
N ILE A 148 -9.23 8.24 -4.45
CA ILE A 148 -7.88 8.28 -3.90
C ILE A 148 -7.66 9.65 -3.26
N TRP A 149 -6.95 9.69 -2.13
CA TRP A 149 -6.68 10.88 -1.34
C TRP A 149 -7.84 11.44 -0.52
N THR A 150 -9.01 10.79 -0.52
CA THR A 150 -10.15 11.20 0.34
C THR A 150 -9.73 11.20 1.81
N PRO A 151 -9.92 12.30 2.56
CA PRO A 151 -9.63 12.34 3.99
C PRO A 151 -10.45 11.31 4.76
N VAL A 152 -9.80 10.62 5.69
CA VAL A 152 -10.42 9.65 6.58
C VAL A 152 -10.31 10.13 8.02
N LEU A 153 -11.44 10.07 8.70
CA LEU A 153 -11.67 10.63 10.03
C LEU A 153 -11.62 9.53 11.09
N SER A 154 -11.18 9.91 12.29
CA SER A 154 -11.37 9.05 13.46
C SER A 154 -12.83 8.89 13.75
N ILE A 155 -13.30 7.64 13.87
CA ILE A 155 -14.70 7.39 14.18
C ILE A 155 -15.04 7.80 15.62
N ALA A 156 -14.07 7.88 16.54
CA ALA A 156 -14.25 8.39 17.91
C ALA A 156 -12.91 8.80 18.59
N ASN A 157 -12.90 9.16 19.88
CA ASN A 157 -11.73 9.70 20.63
C ASN A 157 -10.83 8.63 21.25
N TRP A 158 -9.58 8.41 20.83
CA TRP A 158 -8.86 7.15 21.13
C TRP A 158 -7.33 7.21 21.12
N VAL A 159 -6.68 6.06 21.30
CA VAL A 159 -5.21 5.93 21.23
C VAL A 159 -4.82 5.15 19.98
N VAL A 160 -3.94 5.74 19.17
CA VAL A 160 -3.30 5.03 18.05
C VAL A 160 -2.36 4.00 18.65
N ILE A 161 -2.55 2.71 18.39
CA ILE A 161 -1.67 1.67 18.96
C ILE A 161 -0.68 1.09 17.97
N LYS A 162 -0.96 1.23 16.68
CA LYS A 162 -0.09 0.72 15.62
C LYS A 162 -0.32 1.43 14.32
N THR A 163 0.76 1.85 13.69
CA THR A 163 0.79 2.36 12.32
C THR A 163 1.67 1.43 11.49
N LYS A 164 1.10 0.75 10.49
CA LYS A 164 1.90 -0.01 9.54
C LYS A 164 2.18 0.85 8.32
N HIS A 165 3.38 1.41 8.27
CA HIS A 165 3.93 1.98 7.05
C HIS A 165 4.53 0.84 6.22
N ALA A 166 3.84 0.46 5.13
CA ALA A 166 4.42 -0.42 4.13
C ALA A 166 4.99 0.45 3.01
N GLU A 167 6.27 0.29 2.66
CA GLU A 167 6.88 0.93 1.48
C GLU A 167 6.43 0.26 0.15
N ASN A 168 5.41 -0.61 0.21
CA ASN A 168 4.97 -1.51 -0.85
C ASN A 168 3.45 -1.65 -0.91
N TRP A 169 2.93 -2.43 -1.88
CA TRP A 169 1.50 -2.81 -2.02
C TRP A 169 0.92 -3.64 -0.86
N ASP A 170 1.62 -3.77 0.26
CA ASP A 170 1.09 -4.33 1.49
C ASP A 170 0.12 -3.32 2.12
N TRP A 171 -0.87 -3.81 2.89
CA TRP A 171 -1.83 -2.96 3.58
C TRP A 171 -1.10 -1.94 4.46
N LYS A 172 -1.14 -0.67 4.06
CA LYS A 172 -0.93 0.46 4.96
C LYS A 172 -2.17 0.57 5.81
N TYR A 173 -1.99 0.50 7.11
CA TYR A 173 -3.10 0.50 8.03
C TYR A 173 -2.76 1.17 9.33
N VAL A 174 -3.80 1.61 10.02
CA VAL A 174 -3.70 2.04 11.41
C VAL A 174 -4.71 1.29 12.25
N ILE A 175 -4.27 0.97 13.46
CA ILE A 175 -5.09 0.36 14.50
C ILE A 175 -5.25 1.38 15.61
N ILE A 176 -6.50 1.64 15.95
CA ILE A 176 -6.91 2.55 17.02
C ILE A 176 -7.57 1.74 18.12
N ARG A 177 -7.11 1.88 19.36
CA ARG A 177 -7.71 1.21 20.51
C ARG A 177 -8.76 2.09 21.17
N HIS A 178 -9.90 1.47 21.42
CA HIS A 178 -11.07 2.06 22.05
C HIS A 178 -11.25 1.54 23.47
N ASP A 179 -11.02 2.34 24.50
CA ASP A 179 -11.19 1.91 25.90
C ASP A 179 -12.60 2.21 26.43
N ASN A 180 -13.16 1.27 27.22
CA ASN A 180 -14.42 1.43 27.93
C ASN A 180 -15.62 1.78 27.03
N VAL A 181 -15.71 1.16 25.85
CA VAL A 181 -16.87 1.29 24.96
C VAL A 181 -18.02 0.46 25.52
N ASN A 182 -19.22 1.03 25.56
CA ASN A 182 -20.43 0.27 25.88
C ASN A 182 -20.94 -0.39 24.58
N VAL A 183 -20.90 -1.71 24.52
CA VAL A 183 -21.47 -2.52 23.43
C VAL A 183 -22.48 -3.44 24.07
N ASP A 184 -23.76 -3.32 23.73
CA ASP A 184 -24.82 -4.21 24.22
C ASP A 184 -24.76 -4.50 25.73
N TRP A 185 -24.59 -3.44 26.53
CA TRP A 185 -24.55 -3.49 28.01
C TRP A 185 -23.26 -4.08 28.61
N SER A 186 -22.26 -4.43 27.79
CA SER A 186 -20.90 -4.76 28.24
C SER A 186 -19.93 -3.60 28.00
N ILE A 187 -19.02 -3.39 28.95
CA ILE A 187 -17.91 -2.45 28.79
C ILE A 187 -16.73 -3.22 28.22
N GLU A 188 -16.34 -2.90 26.99
CA GLU A 188 -15.30 -3.61 26.27
C GLU A 188 -14.21 -2.67 25.71
N THR A 189 -13.05 -3.26 25.41
CA THR A 189 -12.04 -2.59 24.59
C THR A 189 -12.22 -3.06 23.15
N LEU A 190 -12.34 -2.12 22.23
CA LEU A 190 -12.43 -2.40 20.79
C LEU A 190 -11.21 -1.88 20.05
N TYR A 191 -11.00 -2.34 18.82
CA TYR A 191 -9.89 -1.91 17.99
C TYR A 191 -10.40 -1.61 16.57
N SER A 192 -10.50 -0.34 16.19
CA SER A 192 -10.79 0.01 14.81
C SER A 192 -9.54 -0.08 13.96
N ASN A 193 -9.68 -0.80 12.86
CA ASN A 193 -8.67 -1.04 11.88
C ASN A 193 -9.06 -0.30 10.60
N TYR A 194 -8.19 0.60 10.15
CA TYR A 194 -8.35 1.39 8.94
C TYR A 194 -7.30 0.96 7.94
N LEU A 195 -7.73 0.39 6.83
CA LEU A 195 -6.88 -0.29 5.85
C LEU A 195 -7.03 0.37 4.47
N HIS A 196 -6.07 0.09 3.58
CA HIS A 196 -5.93 0.72 2.26
C HIS A 196 -5.65 2.22 2.33
N LEU A 197 -4.69 2.61 3.17
CA LEU A 197 -4.31 4.01 3.37
C LEU A 197 -3.15 4.42 2.46
N SER A 198 -3.03 5.72 2.14
CA SER A 198 -1.92 6.25 1.33
C SER A 198 -0.80 6.80 2.22
N GLU A 199 -1.15 7.80 3.02
CA GLU A 199 -0.30 8.48 3.98
C GLU A 199 -0.93 8.38 5.37
N ILE A 200 -0.11 8.14 6.38
CA ILE A 200 -0.52 7.98 7.78
C ILE A 200 0.06 9.18 8.53
N PHE A 201 -0.82 10.06 9.02
CA PHE A 201 -0.44 11.24 9.82
C PHE A 201 -0.44 10.94 11.32
N ALA A 202 -1.13 9.87 11.72
CA ALA A 202 -1.18 9.41 13.10
C ALA A 202 0.18 8.90 13.58
N VAL A 203 0.46 9.11 14.86
CA VAL A 203 1.68 8.65 15.52
C VAL A 203 1.29 7.57 16.53
N GLU A 204 2.05 6.48 16.59
CA GLU A 204 1.79 5.44 17.59
C GLU A 204 1.84 6.02 19.01
N TRP A 205 0.92 5.55 19.84
CA TRP A 205 0.72 5.91 21.24
C TRP A 205 0.27 7.35 21.50
N THR A 206 -0.22 8.06 20.48
CA THR A 206 -0.85 9.37 20.67
C THR A 206 -2.36 9.25 20.79
N LYS A 207 -2.94 10.18 21.55
CA LYS A 207 -4.39 10.39 21.56
C LYS A 207 -4.83 11.04 20.26
N ILE A 208 -5.96 10.59 19.74
CA ILE A 208 -6.66 11.17 18.60
C ILE A 208 -8.08 11.52 19.03
N LYS A 209 -8.59 12.67 18.64
CA LYS A 209 -10.01 12.98 18.81
C LYS A 209 -10.81 12.46 17.62
N LYS A 210 -12.09 12.20 17.87
CA LYS A 210 -13.09 12.08 16.80
C LYS A 210 -12.99 13.28 15.86
N TRP A 211 -13.22 13.07 14.57
CA TRP A 211 -13.08 14.07 13.50
C TRP A 211 -11.67 14.48 13.11
N GLU A 212 -10.64 14.11 13.88
CA GLU A 212 -9.29 14.36 13.42
C GLU A 212 -9.01 13.54 12.16
N ILE A 213 -8.44 14.21 11.17
CA ILE A 213 -8.00 13.56 9.94
C ILE A 213 -6.79 12.71 10.32
N LEU A 214 -6.95 11.45 10.05
CA LEU A 214 -6.01 10.43 10.46
C LEU A 214 -5.13 10.02 9.28
N TRP A 215 -5.73 9.93 8.10
CA TRP A 215 -5.13 9.39 6.87
C TRP A 215 -5.95 9.76 5.64
N LYS A 216 -5.50 9.28 4.49
CA LYS A 216 -6.21 9.40 3.21
C LYS A 216 -6.39 8.03 2.55
N VAL A 217 -7.48 7.88 1.80
CA VAL A 217 -7.83 6.66 1.05
C VAL A 217 -6.81 6.35 -0.06
N TRP A 218 -6.55 5.06 -0.28
CA TRP A 218 -5.65 4.54 -1.31
C TRP A 218 -6.17 3.23 -1.91
N MET A 219 -5.33 2.61 -2.74
CA MET A 219 -5.47 1.25 -3.22
C MET A 219 -4.21 0.45 -2.88
N THR A 220 -4.24 -0.32 -1.80
CA THR A 220 -3.18 -1.30 -1.49
C THR A 220 -3.67 -2.73 -1.74
N TRP A 221 -2.76 -3.71 -1.73
CA TRP A 221 -3.04 -5.13 -1.83
C TRP A 221 -3.72 -5.56 -3.14
N ILE A 222 -4.78 -6.37 -3.10
CA ILE A 222 -5.50 -6.94 -4.25
C ILE A 222 -6.76 -6.13 -4.65
N THR A 223 -6.86 -4.90 -4.15
CA THR A 223 -8.00 -4.01 -4.31
C THR A 223 -8.16 -3.51 -5.75
N THR A 224 -9.40 -3.50 -6.25
CA THR A 224 -9.74 -3.12 -7.65
C THR A 224 -10.48 -1.78 -7.76
N THR A 225 -10.79 -1.14 -6.65
CA THR A 225 -11.47 0.16 -6.54
C THR A 225 -10.91 0.92 -5.35
N PRO A 226 -10.59 2.22 -5.44
CA PRO A 226 -10.26 3.03 -4.28
C PRO A 226 -11.34 2.94 -3.20
N HIS A 227 -10.97 2.54 -1.99
CA HIS A 227 -11.89 2.44 -0.87
C HIS A 227 -11.11 2.47 0.46
N LEU A 228 -11.81 2.87 1.52
CA LEU A 228 -11.41 2.60 2.88
C LEU A 228 -11.93 1.23 3.28
N HIS A 229 -11.08 0.41 3.88
CA HIS A 229 -11.50 -0.85 4.47
C HIS A 229 -11.53 -0.71 5.99
N LEU A 230 -12.73 -0.84 6.55
CA LEU A 230 -13.02 -0.61 7.96
C LEU A 230 -13.44 -1.91 8.66
N GLN A 231 -12.83 -2.19 9.80
CA GLN A 231 -13.24 -3.26 10.72
C GLN A 231 -13.04 -2.84 12.15
N ILE A 232 -13.83 -3.45 13.02
CA ILE A 232 -13.71 -3.32 14.46
C ILE A 232 -13.46 -4.69 15.06
N ASP A 233 -12.29 -4.89 15.66
CA ASP A 233 -11.97 -6.10 16.41
C ASP A 233 -12.35 -5.95 17.87
N LYS A 234 -12.79 -7.05 18.46
CA LYS A 234 -12.96 -7.18 19.91
C LYS A 234 -11.60 -7.47 20.55
N LYS A 235 -11.42 -7.08 21.82
CA LYS A 235 -10.21 -7.39 22.60
C LYS A 235 -9.83 -8.88 22.64
N VAL A 236 -10.82 -9.76 22.53
CA VAL A 236 -10.61 -11.21 22.54
C VAL A 236 -9.90 -11.73 21.29
N ALA A 237 -9.83 -10.93 20.22
CA ALA A 237 -9.10 -11.30 19.01
C ALA A 237 -7.60 -11.47 19.30
N PRO A 238 -6.96 -12.54 18.79
CA PRO A 238 -5.56 -12.83 19.09
C PRO A 238 -4.57 -11.85 18.45
N PHE A 239 -5.00 -11.12 17.42
CA PHE A 239 -4.22 -10.10 16.73
C PHE A 239 -5.16 -9.14 15.99
N HIS A 240 -4.62 -7.96 15.66
CA HIS A 240 -5.32 -6.89 14.95
C HIS A 240 -4.44 -6.42 13.79
N PRO A 241 -4.97 -6.14 12.57
CA PRO A 241 -6.29 -6.54 12.06
C PRO A 241 -6.56 -8.05 12.12
N PHE A 242 -7.70 -8.48 12.68
CA PHE A 242 -8.05 -9.91 12.77
C PHE A 242 -8.51 -10.50 11.44
N TRP A 243 -8.04 -11.72 11.12
CA TRP A 243 -8.49 -12.46 9.94
C TRP A 243 -8.73 -13.94 10.30
N PRO A 244 -9.84 -14.57 9.87
CA PRO A 244 -10.30 -15.84 10.43
C PRO A 244 -9.49 -17.07 10.04
N TYR A 245 -8.66 -17.01 8.99
CA TYR A 245 -7.90 -18.17 8.52
C TYR A 245 -6.58 -17.82 7.82
N THR A 246 -5.61 -18.71 7.91
CA THR A 246 -4.33 -18.59 7.20
C THR A 246 -4.42 -19.12 5.77
N PHE A 247 -3.53 -18.67 4.89
CA PHE A 247 -3.37 -19.26 3.55
C PHE A 247 -3.08 -20.77 3.62
N LYS A 248 -2.37 -21.22 4.66
CA LYS A 248 -2.07 -22.63 4.88
C LYS A 248 -3.35 -23.43 5.13
N GLU A 249 -4.24 -22.95 6.00
CA GLU A 249 -5.52 -23.61 6.30
C GLU A 249 -6.41 -23.68 5.06
N ALA A 250 -6.56 -22.57 4.31
CA ALA A 250 -7.30 -22.58 3.05
C ALA A 250 -6.71 -23.58 2.03
N SER A 251 -5.39 -23.53 1.82
CA SER A 251 -4.72 -24.42 0.86
C SER A 251 -4.79 -25.91 1.26
N SER A 252 -4.85 -26.21 2.56
CA SER A 252 -4.94 -27.60 3.06
C SER A 252 -6.23 -28.31 2.66
N ILE A 253 -7.28 -27.53 2.37
CA ILE A 253 -8.57 -28.01 1.84
C ILE A 253 -8.79 -27.58 0.38
N SER A 254 -7.69 -27.28 -0.34
CA SER A 254 -7.68 -26.96 -1.78
C SER A 254 -8.48 -25.70 -2.16
N LEU A 255 -8.56 -24.72 -1.25
CA LEU A 255 -9.19 -23.43 -1.49
C LEU A 255 -8.12 -22.34 -1.64
N ASP A 256 -8.31 -21.45 -2.61
CA ASP A 256 -7.63 -20.15 -2.63
C ASP A 256 -8.27 -19.18 -1.63
N PHE A 257 -7.67 -17.99 -1.48
CA PHE A 257 -8.13 -16.95 -0.56
C PHE A 257 -9.61 -16.59 -0.74
N PHE A 258 -10.05 -16.32 -1.98
CA PHE A 258 -11.42 -15.88 -2.24
C PHE A 258 -12.40 -17.04 -2.12
N SER A 259 -11.99 -18.22 -2.61
CA SER A 259 -12.78 -19.44 -2.47
C SER A 259 -13.04 -19.79 -1.01
N ALA A 260 -12.05 -19.60 -0.13
CA ALA A 260 -12.20 -19.80 1.32
C ALA A 260 -13.24 -18.84 1.95
N VAL A 261 -13.22 -17.55 1.59
CA VAL A 261 -14.28 -16.61 2.01
C VAL A 261 -15.66 -17.09 1.55
N ASN A 262 -15.75 -17.48 0.28
CA ASN A 262 -17.00 -17.88 -0.35
C ASN A 262 -17.59 -19.19 0.18
N VAL A 263 -16.79 -20.01 0.86
CA VAL A 263 -17.24 -21.22 1.54
C VAL A 263 -17.22 -21.07 3.07
N TRP A 264 -17.24 -19.83 3.55
CA TRP A 264 -17.51 -19.51 4.97
C TRP A 264 -16.42 -20.04 5.91
N LEU A 265 -15.20 -20.25 5.40
CA LEU A 265 -14.13 -20.87 6.16
C LEU A 265 -13.84 -20.04 7.41
N TRP A 266 -14.05 -20.64 8.60
CA TRP A 266 -13.86 -20.00 9.90
C TRP A 266 -14.70 -18.74 10.14
N LYS A 267 -15.89 -18.65 9.53
CA LYS A 267 -16.83 -17.54 9.74
C LYS A 267 -17.19 -17.32 11.21
N GLU A 268 -17.36 -18.39 11.98
CA GLU A 268 -17.72 -18.30 13.40
C GLU A 268 -16.63 -17.58 14.20
N ASN A 269 -15.36 -17.79 13.85
CA ASN A 269 -14.24 -17.05 14.43
C ASN A 269 -14.30 -15.57 14.02
N ALA A 270 -14.63 -15.27 12.77
CA ALA A 270 -14.79 -13.90 12.30
C ALA A 270 -15.85 -13.15 13.14
N ILE A 271 -17.02 -13.76 13.37
CA ILE A 271 -18.10 -13.19 14.19
C ILE A 271 -17.70 -13.06 15.67
N ALA A 272 -17.02 -14.07 16.22
CA ALA A 272 -16.61 -14.06 17.61
C ALA A 272 -15.57 -12.97 17.91
N MET A 273 -14.69 -12.67 16.94
CA MET A 273 -13.54 -11.79 17.13
C MET A 273 -13.76 -10.36 16.64
N THR A 274 -14.84 -10.08 15.90
CA THR A 274 -15.13 -8.75 15.34
C THR A 274 -16.55 -8.27 15.70
N THR A 275 -16.78 -6.99 15.51
CA THR A 275 -18.09 -6.33 15.63
C THR A 275 -18.46 -5.72 14.29
N HIS A 276 -19.75 -5.67 13.97
CA HIS A 276 -20.24 -5.02 12.76
C HIS A 276 -19.84 -3.52 12.77
N PRO A 277 -18.98 -3.06 11.84
CA PRO A 277 -18.34 -1.76 11.97
C PRO A 277 -19.31 -0.59 11.74
N LEU A 278 -20.16 -0.66 10.71
CA LEU A 278 -21.09 0.44 10.41
C LEU A 278 -22.37 0.45 11.27
N GLU A 279 -22.87 -0.71 11.71
CA GLU A 279 -23.87 -0.79 12.78
C GLU A 279 -23.35 -0.14 14.08
N PHE A 280 -22.15 -0.52 14.55
CA PHE A 280 -21.53 0.14 15.71
C PHE A 280 -21.42 1.66 15.54
N VAL A 281 -20.94 2.12 14.36
CA VAL A 281 -20.85 3.55 14.08
C VAL A 281 -22.24 4.20 14.07
N GLN A 282 -23.25 3.59 13.46
CA GLN A 282 -24.58 4.18 13.33
C GLN A 282 -25.34 4.23 14.66
N ASP A 283 -25.24 3.18 15.47
CA ASP A 283 -25.94 3.08 16.75
C ASP A 283 -25.35 4.02 17.81
N ASN A 284 -24.10 4.43 17.64
CA ASN A 284 -23.40 5.33 18.54
C ASN A 284 -23.25 6.75 17.99
N ILE A 285 -23.85 7.10 16.85
CA ILE A 285 -23.90 8.51 16.39
C ILE A 285 -24.76 9.31 17.38
N ASN A 286 -24.26 10.47 17.82
CA ASN A 286 -25.03 11.34 18.69
C ASN A 286 -26.18 11.99 17.91
N SER A 287 -27.41 11.56 18.21
CA SER A 287 -28.63 12.10 17.61
C SER A 287 -28.92 13.56 17.98
N VAL A 288 -28.09 14.20 18.83
CA VAL A 288 -28.31 15.58 19.32
C VAL A 288 -27.76 16.67 18.37
N ASN A 289 -26.94 16.34 17.36
CA ASN A 289 -26.33 17.35 16.47
C ASN A 289 -26.76 17.31 14.98
N SER A 290 -27.84 16.61 14.63
CA SER A 290 -28.39 16.64 13.27
C SER A 290 -29.14 17.95 12.90
N PHE A 291 -28.91 19.04 13.64
CA PHE A 291 -29.18 20.42 13.22
C PHE A 291 -28.21 21.37 13.94
N ASN A 292 -27.12 21.75 13.29
CA ASN A 292 -26.54 23.10 13.34
C ASN A 292 -25.38 23.20 12.34
N SER A 293 -25.75 23.44 11.08
CA SER A 293 -24.88 24.08 10.10
C SER A 293 -24.61 25.52 10.53
N ALA A 294 -23.54 25.75 11.27
CA ALA A 294 -22.89 27.06 11.37
C ALA A 294 -21.47 26.84 11.89
N TRP A 295 -20.49 27.39 11.19
CA TRP A 295 -19.13 27.54 11.70
C TRP A 295 -19.21 28.36 13.00
N GLU A 296 -18.82 27.75 14.13
CA GLU A 296 -18.53 28.54 15.33
C GLU A 296 -17.20 29.26 15.13
N ASP A 297 -17.30 30.59 15.02
CA ASP A 297 -16.20 31.53 14.94
C ASP A 297 -15.20 31.30 16.09
N LEU A 298 -13.97 30.92 15.73
CA LEU A 298 -12.81 31.07 16.60
C LEU A 298 -12.49 32.57 16.74
N THR A 299 -13.03 33.16 17.80
CA THR A 299 -12.65 34.49 18.28
C THR A 299 -11.20 34.45 18.79
N ILE A 300 -10.28 34.90 17.95
CA ILE A 300 -8.92 35.25 18.36
C ILE A 300 -8.99 36.62 19.04
N SER A 301 -8.78 36.67 20.35
CA SER A 301 -8.59 37.93 21.06
C SER A 301 -7.22 38.52 20.72
N ASP A 302 -7.25 39.80 20.34
CA ASP A 302 -6.12 40.70 20.16
C ASP A 302 -4.98 40.52 21.18
N GLN A 303 -3.73 40.54 20.70
CA GLN A 303 -2.73 41.54 21.11
C GLN A 303 -1.73 41.82 19.98
N ILE A 304 -1.48 43.12 19.83
CA ILE A 304 -0.91 43.86 18.71
C ILE A 304 0.62 43.96 18.84
N GLN A 305 1.38 43.84 17.74
CA GLN A 305 2.31 44.93 17.34
C GLN A 305 2.85 44.83 15.91
N THR A 306 2.86 46.01 15.31
CA THR A 306 3.09 46.45 13.94
C THR A 306 4.55 46.40 13.46
N SER A 307 4.76 46.12 12.17
CA SER A 307 5.55 47.02 11.29
C SER A 307 5.30 46.72 9.80
N THR A 308 5.15 47.81 9.07
CA THR A 308 4.74 48.01 7.67
C THR A 308 5.73 47.51 6.63
N ASN A 309 5.24 47.13 5.43
CA ASN A 309 5.47 47.90 4.19
C ASN A 309 4.76 47.29 2.96
N GLU A 310 4.07 48.21 2.25
CA GLU A 310 3.49 48.30 0.90
C GLU A 310 3.82 47.19 -0.13
N VAL A 311 2.92 46.83 -1.07
CA VAL A 311 2.49 47.65 -2.23
C VAL A 311 1.12 47.19 -2.80
N GLN A 312 0.35 48.20 -3.23
CA GLN A 312 -0.91 48.24 -3.99
C GLN A 312 -1.01 47.21 -5.16
N LYS A 313 -2.17 46.81 -5.72
CA LYS A 313 -3.23 47.67 -6.29
C LYS A 313 -4.34 46.80 -6.95
N ASN A 314 -5.59 47.07 -6.58
CA ASN A 314 -6.81 47.17 -7.43
C ASN A 314 -7.32 45.95 -8.24
N LEU A 315 -8.61 45.77 -8.58
CA LEU A 315 -9.92 46.41 -8.32
C LEU A 315 -10.91 45.55 -9.14
N TRP A 316 -11.95 44.93 -8.57
CA TRP A 316 -13.16 44.57 -9.34
C TRP A 316 -14.43 44.75 -8.47
N PRO A 317 -15.58 45.09 -9.07
CA PRO A 317 -16.57 46.00 -8.49
C PRO A 317 -17.67 45.33 -7.65
N GLN A 318 -18.16 46.08 -6.67
CA GLN A 318 -19.41 45.83 -5.94
C GLN A 318 -20.59 46.38 -6.76
N VAL A 319 -21.54 45.56 -7.23
CA VAL A 319 -22.94 46.02 -7.45
C VAL A 319 -24.02 44.93 -7.24
N TRP A 320 -24.75 45.08 -6.13
CA TRP A 320 -26.21 45.00 -5.86
C TRP A 320 -27.05 43.74 -6.16
N ILE A 321 -27.68 43.28 -5.08
CA ILE A 321 -28.78 42.32 -4.97
C ILE A 321 -30.08 42.91 -5.55
N LYS A 322 -30.80 42.10 -6.34
CA LYS A 322 -32.26 42.21 -6.52
C LYS A 322 -32.88 40.81 -6.46
N THR A 323 -33.85 40.65 -5.58
CA THR A 323 -34.71 39.48 -5.42
C THR A 323 -35.86 39.46 -6.44
N ASN A 324 -36.54 38.31 -6.49
CA ASN A 324 -37.76 37.92 -7.22
C ASN A 324 -37.42 37.09 -8.48
N THR A 325 -38.01 35.93 -8.77
CA THR A 325 -39.41 35.51 -8.57
C THR A 325 -39.50 33.99 -8.75
N VAL A 326 -40.40 33.34 -8.01
CA VAL A 326 -40.81 31.94 -8.21
C VAL A 326 -41.54 31.81 -9.54
N ALA A 327 -41.15 30.85 -10.38
CA ALA A 327 -41.93 30.42 -11.54
C ALA A 327 -41.90 28.89 -11.67
N THR A 328 -43.02 28.28 -11.32
CA THR A 328 -43.41 26.92 -11.68
C THR A 328 -43.60 26.80 -13.19
N ILE A 329 -43.01 25.78 -13.82
CA ILE A 329 -43.48 25.31 -15.13
C ILE A 329 -43.60 23.78 -15.13
N SER A 330 -44.80 23.38 -15.51
CA SER A 330 -45.38 22.06 -15.61
C SER A 330 -44.90 21.29 -16.84
N ASN A 331 -44.90 19.96 -16.71
CA ASN A 331 -45.17 18.94 -17.73
C ASN A 331 -44.84 19.27 -19.20
N VAL A 332 -43.81 18.61 -19.73
CA VAL A 332 -43.78 18.19 -21.13
C VAL A 332 -43.43 16.71 -21.18
N ASN A 333 -44.44 15.88 -21.44
CA ASN A 333 -44.25 14.53 -21.96
C ASN A 333 -43.91 14.66 -23.45
N SER A 334 -42.71 14.24 -23.84
CA SER A 334 -42.40 13.94 -25.24
C SER A 334 -41.79 12.54 -25.33
N VAL A 335 -42.58 11.66 -25.93
CA VAL A 335 -42.22 10.32 -26.42
C VAL A 335 -40.97 10.43 -27.29
N ILE A 336 -39.88 9.77 -26.88
CA ILE A 336 -38.75 9.48 -27.75
C ILE A 336 -38.66 7.96 -27.89
N THR A 337 -38.81 7.53 -29.13
CA THR A 337 -38.75 6.16 -29.62
C THR A 337 -37.44 5.47 -29.23
N ASN A 338 -37.57 4.25 -28.70
CA ASN A 338 -36.47 3.33 -28.40
C ASN A 338 -35.60 3.06 -29.64
N VAL A 339 -34.40 3.62 -29.66
CA VAL A 339 -33.25 2.97 -30.33
C VAL A 339 -32.20 2.79 -29.24
N LYS A 340 -32.02 1.54 -28.78
CA LYS A 340 -30.97 1.20 -27.81
C LYS A 340 -29.60 1.45 -28.47
N PRO A 341 -28.74 2.31 -27.90
CA PRO A 341 -27.32 2.30 -28.23
C PRO A 341 -26.73 0.98 -27.71
N VAL A 342 -25.98 0.28 -28.57
CA VAL A 342 -25.22 -0.91 -28.18
C VAL A 342 -24.08 -0.45 -27.27
N GLU A 343 -24.21 -0.72 -25.98
CA GLU A 343 -23.19 -0.48 -24.98
C GLU A 343 -22.08 -1.54 -25.12
N ILE A 344 -20.85 -1.10 -25.43
CA ILE A 344 -19.67 -1.97 -25.44
C ILE A 344 -19.27 -2.19 -23.98
N GLN A 345 -19.90 -3.18 -23.35
CA GLN A 345 -19.49 -3.72 -22.05
C GLN A 345 -18.01 -4.19 -22.14
N PRO A 346 -17.11 -3.87 -21.20
CA PRO A 346 -15.81 -4.51 -21.14
C PRO A 346 -16.04 -6.01 -20.98
N LYS A 347 -15.65 -6.77 -22.00
CA LYS A 347 -15.88 -8.20 -22.09
C LYS A 347 -15.38 -8.90 -20.81
N LYS A 348 -16.27 -9.58 -20.10
CA LYS A 348 -15.93 -10.53 -19.03
C LYS A 348 -14.84 -11.45 -19.56
N LEU A 349 -13.69 -11.53 -18.87
CA LEU A 349 -12.62 -12.44 -19.26
C LEU A 349 -13.18 -13.86 -19.26
N GLU A 350 -13.10 -14.54 -20.40
CA GLU A 350 -13.33 -15.98 -20.49
C GLU A 350 -12.38 -16.69 -19.51
N ASN A 351 -12.79 -17.82 -18.91
CA ASN A 351 -12.03 -18.55 -17.86
C ASN A 351 -10.56 -18.91 -18.22
N TRP A 352 -10.15 -18.72 -19.47
CA TRP A 352 -8.82 -19.03 -19.99
C TRP A 352 -7.94 -17.81 -20.27
N GLN A 353 -8.51 -16.60 -20.24
CA GLN A 353 -7.78 -15.36 -20.55
C GLN A 353 -7.24 -14.72 -19.27
N ILE A 354 -5.92 -14.60 -19.19
CA ILE A 354 -5.20 -14.26 -17.95
C ILE A 354 -4.91 -12.76 -17.86
N PHE A 355 -4.64 -12.12 -19.00
CA PHE A 355 -4.43 -10.69 -19.11
C PHE A 355 -5.26 -10.14 -20.29
N TYR A 356 -5.83 -8.94 -20.15
CA TYR A 356 -6.61 -8.31 -21.22
C TYR A 356 -5.76 -7.96 -22.44
N ASP A 357 -4.53 -7.49 -22.21
CA ASP A 357 -3.57 -7.08 -23.24
C ASP A 357 -2.72 -8.25 -23.79
N ILE A 358 -3.00 -9.49 -23.40
CA ILE A 358 -2.33 -10.69 -23.94
C ILE A 358 -3.37 -11.66 -24.51
N PRO A 359 -3.64 -11.57 -25.82
CA PRO A 359 -4.48 -12.53 -26.53
C PRO A 359 -3.96 -13.97 -26.41
N LEU A 360 -4.85 -14.97 -26.48
CA LEU A 360 -4.48 -16.41 -26.41
C LEU A 360 -3.47 -16.84 -27.49
N ASN A 361 -3.55 -16.24 -28.67
CA ASN A 361 -2.63 -16.48 -29.79
C ASN A 361 -1.34 -15.65 -29.70
N SER A 362 -1.17 -14.83 -28.66
CA SER A 362 0.06 -14.07 -28.43
C SER A 362 1.22 -15.03 -28.18
N LYS A 363 2.35 -14.77 -28.83
CA LYS A 363 3.60 -15.50 -28.59
C LYS A 363 4.08 -15.44 -27.13
N PHE A 364 3.56 -14.49 -26.33
CA PHE A 364 3.88 -14.32 -24.92
C PHE A 364 2.93 -15.06 -23.98
N TYR A 365 1.76 -15.50 -24.47
CA TYR A 365 0.67 -16.05 -23.65
C TYR A 365 1.13 -17.20 -22.76
N ASN A 366 1.85 -18.18 -23.31
CA ASN A 366 2.32 -19.33 -22.53
C ASN A 366 3.31 -18.93 -21.42
N ALA A 367 4.17 -17.95 -21.70
CA ALA A 367 5.13 -17.47 -20.72
C ALA A 367 4.42 -16.71 -19.59
N THR A 368 3.57 -15.75 -19.94
CA THR A 368 2.86 -14.96 -18.93
C THR A 368 1.84 -15.80 -18.15
N LYS A 369 1.20 -16.80 -18.79
CA LYS A 369 0.39 -17.83 -18.12
C LYS A 369 1.17 -18.60 -17.07
N TYR A 370 2.36 -19.07 -17.42
CA TYR A 370 3.21 -19.80 -16.48
C TYR A 370 3.62 -18.93 -15.30
N LEU A 371 4.13 -17.72 -15.57
CA LEU A 371 4.58 -16.81 -14.51
C LEU A 371 3.43 -16.42 -13.58
N HIS A 372 2.21 -16.25 -14.11
CA HIS A 372 1.00 -16.03 -13.33
C HIS A 372 0.68 -17.23 -12.42
N GLY A 373 0.56 -18.43 -13.01
CA GLY A 373 0.24 -19.65 -12.24
C GLY A 373 1.29 -20.02 -11.20
N ALA A 374 2.56 -19.67 -11.45
CA ALA A 374 3.67 -19.86 -10.52
C ALA A 374 3.85 -18.71 -9.51
N TRP A 375 2.96 -17.72 -9.51
CA TRP A 375 3.01 -16.52 -8.65
C TRP A 375 4.30 -15.68 -8.77
N ILE A 376 5.05 -15.81 -9.88
CA ILE A 376 6.30 -15.10 -10.17
C ILE A 376 6.03 -13.63 -10.48
N THR A 377 5.00 -13.35 -11.28
CA THR A 377 4.57 -12.00 -11.67
C THR A 377 3.10 -11.78 -11.31
N LYS A 378 2.70 -10.51 -11.14
CA LYS A 378 1.30 -10.07 -11.00
C LYS A 378 0.92 -9.11 -12.13
N TRP A 379 -0.39 -8.97 -12.38
CA TRP A 379 -0.96 -7.90 -13.21
C TRP A 379 -1.01 -6.57 -12.44
N TYR A 380 -1.16 -5.48 -13.17
CA TYR A 380 -1.60 -4.20 -12.60
C TYR A 380 -3.13 -4.22 -12.46
N SER A 381 -3.70 -3.32 -11.65
CA SER A 381 -5.12 -3.26 -11.24
C SER A 381 -6.17 -3.39 -12.36
N ASN A 382 -5.79 -3.17 -13.61
CA ASN A 382 -6.64 -3.28 -14.80
C ASN A 382 -6.52 -4.61 -15.55
N TRP A 383 -5.91 -5.66 -14.97
CA TRP A 383 -5.68 -6.96 -15.60
C TRP A 383 -4.85 -6.90 -16.90
N ASN A 384 -4.12 -5.81 -17.13
CA ASN A 384 -3.09 -5.75 -18.16
C ASN A 384 -1.76 -6.23 -17.58
N PHE A 385 -1.00 -6.92 -18.42
CA PHE A 385 0.38 -7.31 -18.17
C PHE A 385 1.35 -6.15 -18.41
N TRP A 386 0.96 -5.20 -19.26
CA TRP A 386 1.77 -4.07 -19.75
C TRP A 386 3.06 -4.56 -20.39
N VAL A 387 2.92 -5.33 -21.46
CA VAL A 387 4.02 -6.02 -22.15
C VAL A 387 5.23 -5.12 -22.41
N ASN A 388 4.99 -3.85 -22.75
CA ASN A 388 6.02 -2.90 -23.15
C ASN A 388 6.66 -2.13 -21.99
N ASP A 389 6.18 -2.26 -20.76
CA ASP A 389 6.75 -1.53 -19.63
C ASP A 389 8.05 -2.16 -19.15
N SER A 390 8.96 -1.34 -18.63
CA SER A 390 10.16 -1.81 -17.95
C SER A 390 9.93 -1.95 -16.44
N ILE A 391 10.59 -2.92 -15.81
CA ILE A 391 10.48 -3.15 -14.37
C ILE A 391 11.57 -2.45 -13.57
N SER A 392 11.27 -2.17 -12.31
CA SER A 392 12.24 -1.69 -11.31
C SER A 392 13.24 -2.78 -10.91
N ARG A 393 14.33 -2.37 -10.26
CA ARG A 393 15.36 -3.29 -9.75
C ARG A 393 14.84 -4.18 -8.63
N TRP A 394 13.95 -3.68 -7.77
CA TRP A 394 13.33 -4.52 -6.74
C TRP A 394 12.37 -5.56 -7.33
N GLU A 395 11.56 -5.21 -8.34
CA GLU A 395 10.69 -6.17 -9.04
C GLU A 395 11.51 -7.28 -9.69
N ALA A 396 12.60 -6.90 -10.35
CA ALA A 396 13.51 -7.85 -10.99
C ALA A 396 14.10 -8.84 -9.99
N LEU A 397 14.51 -8.37 -8.82
CA LEU A 397 15.05 -9.21 -7.76
C LEU A 397 14.00 -10.21 -7.25
N ILE A 398 12.77 -9.74 -6.98
CA ILE A 398 11.68 -10.62 -6.54
C ILE A 398 11.35 -11.67 -7.59
N PHE A 399 11.30 -11.30 -8.87
CA PHE A 399 11.02 -12.24 -9.94
C PHE A 399 12.05 -13.38 -9.96
N ILE A 400 13.34 -13.06 -9.86
CA ILE A 400 14.42 -14.04 -9.81
C ILE A 400 14.30 -14.95 -8.59
N PHE A 401 14.02 -14.38 -7.40
CA PHE A 401 13.82 -15.15 -6.18
C PHE A 401 12.68 -16.16 -6.32
N LYS A 402 11.55 -15.73 -6.87
CA LYS A 402 10.40 -16.60 -7.10
C LYS A 402 10.66 -17.65 -8.18
N THR A 403 11.34 -17.28 -9.27
CA THR A 403 11.68 -18.22 -10.35
C THR A 403 12.51 -19.40 -9.84
N TYR A 404 13.47 -19.15 -8.96
CA TYR A 404 14.32 -20.20 -8.38
C TYR A 404 13.87 -20.69 -7.01
N ASN A 405 12.72 -20.22 -6.50
CA ASN A 405 12.18 -20.55 -5.18
C ASN A 405 13.20 -20.37 -4.04
N ILE A 406 13.93 -19.25 -4.07
CA ILE A 406 14.98 -18.93 -3.09
C ILE A 406 14.34 -18.51 -1.77
N LYS A 407 14.74 -19.17 -0.68
CA LYS A 407 14.25 -18.87 0.68
C LYS A 407 14.86 -17.58 1.22
N LEU A 408 14.06 -16.83 1.98
CA LEU A 408 14.44 -15.56 2.63
C LEU A 408 14.97 -15.80 4.05
N ASP A 409 16.03 -16.60 4.17
CA ASP A 409 16.56 -17.10 5.45
C ASP A 409 17.94 -16.52 5.80
N SER A 410 18.33 -15.40 5.20
CA SER A 410 19.63 -14.77 5.44
C SER A 410 19.57 -13.65 6.48
N ASN A 411 20.55 -13.66 7.38
CA ASN A 411 20.80 -12.62 8.36
C ASN A 411 21.93 -11.66 7.96
N THR A 412 22.42 -11.73 6.72
CA THR A 412 23.49 -10.85 6.21
C THR A 412 23.17 -9.40 6.51
N LYS A 413 24.17 -8.64 6.97
CA LYS A 413 24.00 -7.22 7.29
C LYS A 413 23.84 -6.43 5.99
N LEU A 414 22.78 -5.63 5.89
CA LEU A 414 22.63 -4.71 4.76
C LEU A 414 23.63 -3.57 4.85
N THR A 415 24.21 -3.23 3.71
CA THR A 415 25.21 -2.16 3.55
C THR A 415 24.70 -0.99 2.70
N PHE A 416 23.47 -1.11 2.17
CA PHE A 416 22.84 -0.10 1.33
C PHE A 416 22.31 1.05 2.20
N ARG A 417 22.68 2.29 1.86
CA ARG A 417 22.27 3.50 2.60
C ARG A 417 20.90 4.03 2.22
N ASP A 418 20.38 3.59 1.09
CA ASP A 418 19.08 3.97 0.51
C ASP A 418 18.00 2.93 0.78
N ILE A 419 18.26 1.94 1.65
CA ILE A 419 17.31 0.89 2.00
C ILE A 419 17.23 0.79 3.52
N ASP A 420 16.02 0.91 4.06
CA ASP A 420 15.77 0.68 5.48
C ASP A 420 15.95 -0.82 5.82
N ASN A 421 16.52 -1.11 6.99
CA ASN A 421 16.78 -2.49 7.43
C ASN A 421 15.51 -3.34 7.61
N ASN A 422 14.35 -2.69 7.76
CA ASN A 422 13.02 -3.28 7.90
C ASN A 422 12.18 -3.13 6.61
N SER A 423 12.72 -2.56 5.53
CA SER A 423 12.02 -2.47 4.25
C SER A 423 11.65 -3.86 3.72
N PHE A 424 10.56 -3.98 2.95
CA PHE A 424 10.10 -5.27 2.42
C PHE A 424 11.16 -5.98 1.57
N ILE A 425 12.03 -5.20 0.90
CA ILE A 425 13.07 -5.72 0.02
C ILE A 425 14.30 -6.13 0.83
N ALA A 426 14.42 -5.70 2.08
CA ALA A 426 15.52 -6.03 2.98
C ALA A 426 15.81 -7.54 3.03
N PRO A 427 14.85 -8.45 3.33
CA PRO A 427 15.13 -9.89 3.34
C PRO A 427 15.64 -10.43 2.00
N TYR A 428 15.15 -9.91 0.86
CA TYR A 428 15.64 -10.28 -0.46
C TYR A 428 17.07 -9.79 -0.67
N LEU A 429 17.39 -8.56 -0.29
CA LEU A 429 18.73 -7.99 -0.41
C LEU A 429 19.74 -8.70 0.49
N ARG A 430 19.36 -9.06 1.72
CA ARG A 430 20.22 -9.83 2.63
C ARG A 430 20.60 -11.16 1.98
N LYS A 431 19.59 -11.88 1.47
CA LYS A 431 19.82 -13.15 0.80
C LYS A 431 20.58 -12.97 -0.52
N ALA A 432 20.33 -11.91 -1.28
CA ALA A 432 21.02 -11.64 -2.53
C ALA A 432 22.51 -11.27 -2.31
N LEU A 433 22.84 -10.60 -1.21
CA LEU A 433 24.22 -10.35 -0.78
C LEU A 433 24.90 -11.64 -0.31
N ASP A 434 24.20 -12.43 0.52
CA ASP A 434 24.65 -13.73 1.03
C ASP A 434 25.02 -14.69 -0.11
N LEU A 435 24.18 -14.73 -1.16
CA LEU A 435 24.40 -15.54 -2.34
C LEU A 435 25.21 -14.83 -3.44
N TRP A 436 25.74 -13.63 -3.17
CA TRP A 436 26.58 -12.84 -4.09
C TRP A 436 25.93 -12.48 -5.45
N PHE A 437 24.59 -12.44 -5.50
CA PHE A 437 23.80 -12.06 -6.67
C PHE A 437 23.98 -10.58 -7.01
N ILE A 438 24.03 -9.75 -5.97
CA ILE A 438 24.21 -8.30 -6.05
C ILE A 438 25.49 -7.91 -5.32
N SER A 439 26.09 -6.78 -5.71
CA SER A 439 27.25 -6.22 -5.02
C SER A 439 26.84 -5.39 -3.81
N ALA A 440 27.72 -5.34 -2.80
CA ALA A 440 27.58 -4.51 -1.61
C ALA A 440 27.90 -3.02 -1.88
N ASN A 441 27.34 -2.46 -2.95
CA ASN A 441 27.49 -1.04 -3.26
C ASN A 441 26.81 -0.17 -2.17
N PRO A 442 27.19 1.12 -2.05
CA PRO A 442 26.58 2.01 -1.05
C PRO A 442 25.08 2.26 -1.24
N LYS A 443 24.54 2.02 -2.44
CA LYS A 443 23.13 2.20 -2.78
C LYS A 443 22.61 1.04 -3.64
N PHE A 444 21.40 0.56 -3.37
CA PHE A 444 20.74 -0.47 -4.17
C PHE A 444 19.95 0.12 -5.35
N ARG A 445 19.37 1.31 -5.17
CA ARG A 445 18.50 2.03 -6.12
C ARG A 445 17.26 1.21 -6.46
N GLN A 446 16.38 1.00 -5.49
CA GLN A 446 15.29 0.02 -5.63
C GLN A 446 14.31 0.36 -6.77
N ASP A 447 13.94 1.63 -6.94
CA ASP A 447 12.92 2.07 -7.89
C ASP A 447 13.45 2.38 -9.30
N ASP A 448 14.78 2.46 -9.46
CA ASP A 448 15.42 2.61 -10.76
C ASP A 448 15.03 1.43 -11.68
N LYS A 449 14.86 1.71 -12.98
CA LYS A 449 14.63 0.65 -13.97
C LYS A 449 15.87 -0.23 -14.12
N VAL A 450 15.66 -1.55 -14.16
CA VAL A 450 16.77 -2.51 -14.27
C VAL A 450 17.30 -2.55 -15.71
N THR A 451 18.62 -2.46 -15.87
CA THR A 451 19.25 -2.63 -17.19
C THR A 451 19.36 -4.10 -17.57
N ARG A 452 19.57 -4.38 -18.86
CA ARG A 452 19.76 -5.73 -19.37
C ARG A 452 20.97 -6.42 -18.75
N ALA A 453 22.09 -5.71 -18.60
CA ALA A 453 23.27 -6.24 -17.94
C ALA A 453 23.02 -6.62 -16.48
N GLU A 454 22.30 -5.76 -15.74
CA GLU A 454 21.96 -5.99 -14.33
C GLU A 454 21.03 -7.19 -14.17
N PHE A 455 19.94 -7.24 -14.94
CA PHE A 455 18.98 -8.34 -14.88
C PHE A 455 19.60 -9.70 -15.24
N ILE A 456 20.32 -9.79 -16.35
CA ILE A 456 20.97 -11.04 -16.78
C ILE A 456 22.01 -11.49 -15.76
N THR A 457 22.81 -10.56 -15.21
CA THR A 457 23.80 -10.94 -14.21
C THR A 457 23.16 -11.53 -12.97
N MET A 458 22.11 -10.88 -12.42
CA MET A 458 21.40 -11.41 -11.26
C MET A 458 20.78 -12.79 -11.56
N LEU A 459 20.15 -12.94 -12.74
CA LEU A 459 19.49 -14.17 -13.16
C LEU A 459 20.46 -15.35 -13.30
N ILE A 460 21.61 -15.13 -13.96
CA ILE A 460 22.61 -16.17 -14.19
C ILE A 460 23.31 -16.53 -12.88
N LYS A 461 23.64 -15.56 -12.03
CA LYS A 461 24.19 -15.87 -10.70
C LYS A 461 23.23 -16.71 -9.86
N ALA A 462 21.94 -16.36 -9.88
CA ALA A 462 20.91 -17.12 -9.15
C ALA A 462 20.68 -18.53 -9.72
N SER A 463 21.05 -18.79 -10.98
CA SER A 463 20.93 -20.10 -11.61
C SER A 463 21.93 -21.14 -11.10
N TRP A 464 23.02 -20.69 -10.45
CA TRP A 464 24.18 -21.51 -10.06
C TRP A 464 24.82 -22.31 -11.21
N LYS A 465 24.52 -21.96 -12.47
CA LYS A 465 25.13 -22.61 -13.64
C LYS A 465 26.60 -22.18 -13.80
N PRO A 466 27.46 -23.05 -14.35
CA PRO A 466 28.85 -22.70 -14.64
C PRO A 466 28.94 -21.46 -15.53
N ILE A 467 29.66 -20.45 -15.07
CA ILE A 467 29.84 -19.19 -15.80
C ILE A 467 30.82 -19.42 -16.96
N ASN A 468 30.44 -18.96 -18.15
CA ASN A 468 31.30 -18.99 -19.33
C ASN A 468 32.30 -17.83 -19.30
N THR A 469 33.55 -18.13 -18.97
CA THR A 469 34.66 -17.18 -18.97
C THR A 469 35.46 -17.16 -20.28
N SER A 470 34.91 -17.73 -21.36
CA SER A 470 35.55 -17.73 -22.68
C SER A 470 35.83 -16.30 -23.15
N THR A 471 36.96 -16.13 -23.82
CA THR A 471 37.37 -14.86 -24.46
C THR A 471 36.63 -14.58 -25.76
N VAL A 472 35.81 -15.53 -26.24
CA VAL A 472 34.95 -15.35 -27.42
C VAL A 472 33.69 -14.58 -27.00
N TRP A 473 33.49 -13.37 -27.53
CA TRP A 473 32.30 -12.56 -27.29
C TRP A 473 31.28 -12.73 -28.41
N TYR A 474 30.02 -12.98 -28.03
CA TYR A 474 28.93 -13.21 -28.98
C TYR A 474 28.29 -11.91 -29.49
N PHE A 475 28.56 -10.78 -28.84
CA PHE A 475 27.94 -9.48 -29.15
C PHE A 475 29.01 -8.42 -29.45
N LYS A 476 28.77 -7.55 -30.44
CA LYS A 476 29.74 -6.52 -30.86
C LYS A 476 29.94 -5.39 -29.85
N ASP A 477 28.94 -5.12 -29.02
CA ASP A 477 28.87 -3.98 -28.11
C ASP A 477 29.24 -4.32 -26.65
N ILE A 478 29.81 -5.51 -26.41
CA ILE A 478 30.39 -5.89 -25.11
C ILE A 478 31.88 -6.12 -25.27
N LYS A 479 32.66 -5.70 -24.27
CA LYS A 479 34.11 -5.96 -24.20
C LYS A 479 34.37 -7.12 -23.25
N ASN A 480 35.43 -7.88 -23.49
CA ASN A 480 35.85 -8.96 -22.58
C ASN A 480 36.17 -8.48 -21.15
N THR A 481 36.48 -7.19 -20.97
CA THR A 481 36.74 -6.56 -19.67
C THR A 481 35.48 -6.06 -18.96
N ASP A 482 34.30 -6.06 -19.59
CA ASP A 482 33.08 -5.61 -18.93
C ASP A 482 32.63 -6.64 -17.87
N TRP A 483 32.22 -6.14 -16.70
CA TRP A 483 31.86 -6.97 -15.55
C TRP A 483 30.70 -7.95 -15.83
N TYR A 484 29.83 -7.63 -16.79
CA TYR A 484 28.69 -8.45 -17.18
C TYR A 484 29.00 -9.48 -18.29
N THR A 485 30.16 -9.39 -18.96
CA THR A 485 30.46 -10.21 -20.15
C THR A 485 30.39 -11.72 -19.90
N PRO A 486 30.94 -12.27 -18.80
CA PRO A 486 30.81 -13.70 -18.53
C PRO A 486 29.35 -14.16 -18.40
N TYR A 487 28.48 -13.32 -17.81
CA TYR A 487 27.06 -13.63 -17.64
C TYR A 487 26.29 -13.49 -18.94
N ALA A 488 26.59 -12.47 -19.76
CA ALA A 488 26.01 -12.32 -21.10
C ALA A 488 26.38 -13.51 -22.01
N ASN A 489 27.64 -13.95 -22.00
CA ASN A 489 28.12 -15.12 -22.73
C ASN A 489 27.45 -16.42 -22.23
N THR A 490 27.25 -16.54 -20.92
CA THR A 490 26.52 -17.68 -20.33
C THR A 490 25.06 -17.69 -20.77
N PHE A 491 24.40 -16.53 -20.72
CA PHE A 491 23.01 -16.36 -21.12
C PHE A 491 22.78 -16.78 -22.57
N VAL A 492 23.61 -16.35 -23.52
CA VAL A 492 23.49 -16.76 -24.93
C VAL A 492 23.63 -18.26 -25.12
N LYS A 493 24.54 -18.90 -24.39
CA LYS A 493 24.75 -20.35 -24.48
C LYS A 493 23.55 -21.13 -23.94
N LEU A 494 22.94 -20.65 -22.85
CA LEU A 494 21.74 -21.25 -22.27
C LEU A 494 20.48 -20.95 -23.09
N PHE A 495 20.45 -19.83 -23.81
CA PHE A 495 19.31 -19.38 -24.60
C PHE A 495 19.72 -18.99 -26.04
N PRO A 496 20.08 -19.96 -26.90
CA PRO A 496 20.66 -19.68 -28.22
C PRO A 496 19.73 -18.92 -29.17
N SER A 497 18.41 -19.03 -29.00
CA SER A 497 17.44 -18.26 -29.79
C SER A 497 17.54 -16.75 -29.56
N TRP A 498 18.20 -16.32 -28.48
CA TRP A 498 18.47 -14.92 -28.15
C TRP A 498 19.86 -14.46 -28.65
N ALA A 499 20.65 -15.35 -29.24
CA ALA A 499 21.96 -15.06 -29.83
C ALA A 499 21.89 -14.27 -31.14
N ASN A 500 20.72 -14.25 -31.80
CA ASN A 500 20.52 -13.57 -33.09
C ASN A 500 20.61 -12.04 -32.99
N TRP A 501 20.85 -11.50 -31.80
CA TRP A 501 21.01 -10.08 -31.58
C TRP A 501 22.47 -9.72 -31.84
N TRP A 502 22.73 -8.89 -32.85
CA TRP A 502 24.08 -8.42 -33.18
C TRP A 502 24.72 -7.58 -32.05
N GLN A 503 23.89 -7.12 -31.10
CA GLN A 503 24.24 -6.28 -29.95
C GLN A 503 23.48 -6.76 -28.70
N PHE A 504 24.17 -6.83 -27.56
CA PHE A 504 23.60 -7.18 -26.26
C PHE A 504 22.79 -6.03 -25.67
N GLN A 505 23.21 -4.78 -25.92
CA GLN A 505 22.68 -3.53 -25.40
C GLN A 505 22.67 -3.48 -23.86
N PRO A 506 23.84 -3.51 -23.20
CA PRO A 506 23.94 -3.71 -21.75
C PRO A 506 23.20 -2.67 -20.90
N ASN A 507 23.14 -1.42 -21.38
CA ASN A 507 22.51 -0.30 -20.66
C ASN A 507 21.03 -0.08 -21.03
N SER A 508 20.53 -0.77 -22.06
CA SER A 508 19.10 -0.72 -22.40
C SER A 508 18.28 -1.46 -21.35
N LEU A 509 16.98 -1.18 -21.31
CA LEU A 509 16.04 -1.83 -20.39
C LEU A 509 15.45 -3.09 -21.01
N PHE A 510 15.01 -4.03 -20.17
CA PHE A 510 14.10 -5.08 -20.61
C PHE A 510 12.66 -4.67 -20.37
N ASN A 511 11.81 -4.92 -21.36
CA ASN A 511 10.37 -4.78 -21.21
C ASN A 511 9.81 -6.08 -20.57
N ARG A 512 8.67 -5.99 -19.91
CA ARG A 512 8.04 -7.09 -19.14
C ARG A 512 7.84 -8.35 -19.98
N TRP A 513 7.50 -8.23 -21.26
CA TRP A 513 7.38 -9.40 -22.14
C TRP A 513 8.71 -10.13 -22.34
N GLN A 514 9.82 -9.39 -22.45
CA GLN A 514 11.16 -9.98 -22.65
C GLN A 514 11.59 -10.74 -21.40
N ILE A 515 11.45 -10.11 -20.23
CA ILE A 515 11.70 -10.74 -18.93
C ILE A 515 10.84 -11.99 -18.78
N SER A 516 9.56 -11.95 -19.16
CA SER A 516 8.66 -13.10 -19.04
C SER A 516 9.11 -14.29 -19.87
N LEU A 517 9.48 -14.05 -21.12
CA LEU A 517 10.02 -15.11 -21.97
C LEU A 517 11.31 -15.69 -21.42
N ILE A 518 12.19 -14.84 -20.90
CA ILE A 518 13.46 -15.26 -20.29
C ILE A 518 13.20 -16.15 -19.08
N LEU A 519 12.40 -15.69 -18.11
CA LEU A 519 12.09 -16.46 -16.90
C LEU A 519 11.35 -17.77 -17.22
N TYR A 520 10.47 -17.76 -18.21
CA TYR A 520 9.79 -18.97 -18.68
C TYR A 520 10.75 -19.96 -19.31
N ALA A 521 11.70 -19.49 -20.13
CA ALA A 521 12.71 -20.33 -20.74
C ALA A 521 13.65 -20.93 -19.69
N VAL A 522 14.09 -20.13 -18.72
CA VAL A 522 14.92 -20.59 -17.58
C VAL A 522 14.26 -21.72 -16.82
N LYS A 523 12.94 -21.67 -16.61
CA LYS A 523 12.26 -22.76 -15.90
C LYS A 523 12.20 -24.05 -16.71
N LYS A 524 12.11 -23.95 -18.04
CA LYS A 524 12.02 -25.09 -18.94
C LYS A 524 13.37 -25.78 -19.20
N SER A 525 14.48 -25.08 -18.99
CA SER A 525 15.86 -25.57 -19.11
C SER A 525 16.39 -26.18 -17.82
#